data_AF-A0A1F5FFQ1-F1
#
_entry.id   AF-A0A1F5FFQ1-F1
#
_cell.length_a   1.000
_cell.length_b   1.000
_cell.length_c   1.000
_cell.angle_alpha   90.00
_cell.angle_beta   90.00
_cell.angle_gamma   90.00
#
_symmetry.space_group_name_H-M   'P 1'
#
loop_
_entity.id
_entity.type
_entity.pdbx_description
1 polymer ?
#
loop_
_entity_poly.entity_id
_entity_poly.type
_entity_poly.pdbx_seq_one_letter_code
_entity_poly.pdbx_strand_id
1 'polypeptide(L)'
;MKRLLVAFVTLTVILGLTSAFLAKEMLKKLGFIDDFAADSKHLVTWDYPGAKDWEPGQRNIVLRGQTQFVALVGFKLEIPVLGFSGMDVFGYVRSDKRGVAVVSVYQGKGACEFMFITDTDPAKNRIVISSTDDDQKLMPTVDYPPHLWQKWGIYG
;
A
#
# COMPACT_ATOMS: atom_id res chain seq x y z
N MET A 1 -28.14 -10.89 37.31
CA MET A 1 -27.28 -9.72 36.99
C MET A 1 -25.80 -9.95 37.27
N LYS A 2 -25.34 -10.30 38.50
CA LYS A 2 -23.90 -10.46 38.80
C LYS A 2 -23.16 -11.42 37.86
N ARG A 3 -23.71 -12.61 37.58
CA ARG A 3 -23.09 -13.58 36.64
C ARG A 3 -22.99 -13.06 35.21
N LEU A 4 -23.99 -12.31 34.75
CA LEU A 4 -24.02 -11.72 33.41
C LEU A 4 -23.00 -10.58 33.29
N LEU A 5 -22.86 -9.75 34.34
CA LEU A 5 -21.83 -8.72 34.40
C LEU A 5 -20.42 -9.33 34.38
N VAL A 6 -20.17 -10.39 35.17
CA VAL A 6 -18.87 -11.08 35.17
C VAL A 6 -18.56 -11.67 33.79
N ALA A 7 -19.52 -12.35 33.15
CA ALA A 7 -19.34 -12.88 31.81
C ALA A 7 -19.04 -11.79 30.78
N PHE A 8 -19.74 -10.66 30.84
CA PHE A 8 -19.51 -9.52 29.97
C PHE A 8 -18.10 -8.94 30.14
N VAL A 9 -17.69 -8.66 31.39
CA VAL A 9 -16.35 -8.13 31.68
C VAL A 9 -15.26 -9.09 31.20
N THR A 10 -15.40 -10.39 31.47
CA THR A 10 -14.44 -11.40 31.00
C THR A 10 -14.34 -11.42 29.48
N LEU A 11 -15.48 -11.38 28.78
CA LEU A 11 -15.50 -11.35 27.31
C LEU A 11 -14.82 -10.09 26.77
N THR A 12 -15.09 -8.92 27.35
CA THR A 12 -14.44 -7.66 26.97
C THR A 12 -12.93 -7.71 27.14
N VAL A 13 -12.43 -8.27 28.24
CA VAL A 13 -10.99 -8.43 28.48
C VAL A 13 -10.37 -9.36 27.44
N ILE A 14 -10.99 -10.50 27.16
CA ILE A 14 -10.49 -11.46 26.15
C ILE A 14 -10.43 -10.81 24.77
N LEU A 15 -11.49 -10.11 24.36
CA LEU A 15 -11.54 -9.42 23.08
C LEU A 15 -10.48 -8.33 23.01
N GLY A 16 -10.33 -7.51 24.05
CA GLY A 16 -9.31 -6.46 24.11
C GLY A 16 -7.89 -7.00 23.97
N LEU A 17 -7.55 -8.07 24.69
CA LEU A 17 -6.24 -8.71 24.60
C LEU A 17 -5.99 -9.33 23.22
N THR A 18 -7.00 -9.99 22.65
CA THR A 18 -6.91 -10.60 21.32
C THR A 18 -6.71 -9.53 20.25
N SER A 19 -7.48 -8.44 20.29
CA SER A 19 -7.34 -7.31 19.36
C SER A 19 -5.97 -6.65 19.47
N ALA A 20 -5.46 -6.42 20.68
CA ALA A 20 -4.13 -5.86 20.89
C ALA A 20 -3.02 -6.76 20.35
N PHE A 21 -3.13 -8.07 20.56
CA PHE A 21 -2.21 -9.05 19.98
C PHE A 21 -2.24 -9.04 18.45
N LEU A 22 -3.43 -9.10 17.84
CA LEU A 22 -3.58 -9.08 16.39
C LEU A 22 -3.05 -7.79 15.77
N ALA A 23 -3.34 -6.64 16.37
CA ALA A 23 -2.81 -5.35 15.91
C ALA A 23 -1.27 -5.35 15.95
N LYS A 24 -0.67 -5.86 17.03
CA LYS A 24 0.79 -5.98 17.15
C LYS A 24 1.40 -6.88 16.09
N GLU A 25 0.82 -8.06 15.84
CA GLU A 25 1.32 -8.98 14.81
C GLU A 25 1.16 -8.41 13.39
N MET A 26 0.07 -7.68 13.14
CA MET A 26 -0.12 -6.97 11.87
C MET A 26 0.95 -5.90 11.67
N LEU A 27 1.20 -5.04 12.66
CA LEU A 27 2.25 -4.01 12.58
C LEU A 27 3.64 -4.63 12.37
N LYS A 28 3.95 -5.75 13.05
CA LYS A 28 5.21 -6.49 12.79
C LYS A 28 5.34 -6.96 11.35
N LYS A 29 4.26 -7.48 10.76
CA LYS A 29 4.26 -7.93 9.36
C LYS A 29 4.52 -6.77 8.41
N LEU A 30 3.88 -5.63 8.64
CA LEU A 30 4.06 -4.42 7.84
C LEU A 30 5.50 -3.88 7.95
N GLY A 31 6.08 -3.89 9.15
CA GLY A 31 7.48 -3.52 9.37
C GLY A 31 8.46 -4.48 8.71
N PHE A 32 8.23 -5.79 8.79
CA PHE A 32 9.08 -6.79 8.13
C PHE A 32 9.12 -6.61 6.60
N ILE A 33 7.97 -6.32 5.98
CA ILE A 33 7.91 -6.09 4.54
C ILE A 33 8.67 -4.80 4.17
N ASP A 34 8.57 -3.77 4.99
CA ASP A 34 9.29 -2.51 4.80
C ASP A 34 10.81 -2.69 4.90
N ASP A 35 11.29 -3.38 5.94
CA ASP A 35 12.71 -3.73 6.10
C ASP A 35 13.21 -4.54 4.89
N PHE A 36 12.41 -5.53 4.45
CA PHE A 36 12.72 -6.31 3.25
C PHE A 36 12.76 -5.45 1.98
N ALA A 37 11.85 -4.47 1.85
CA ALA A 37 11.79 -3.58 0.71
C ALA A 37 12.97 -2.59 0.68
N ALA A 38 13.34 -2.02 1.83
CA ALA A 38 14.42 -1.06 1.97
C ALA A 38 15.78 -1.64 1.54
N ASP A 39 16.02 -2.91 1.83
CA ASP A 39 17.24 -3.62 1.42
C ASP A 39 17.16 -4.19 -0.01
N SER A 40 16.00 -4.08 -0.67
CA SER A 40 15.78 -4.67 -1.98
C SER A 40 16.23 -3.73 -3.10
N LYS A 41 17.24 -4.16 -3.86
CA LYS A 41 17.60 -3.52 -5.14
C LYS A 41 16.46 -3.52 -6.18
N HIS A 42 15.37 -4.25 -5.91
CA HIS A 42 14.20 -4.37 -6.77
C HIS A 42 13.07 -3.40 -6.40
N LEU A 43 13.25 -2.61 -5.34
CA LEU A 43 12.30 -1.58 -4.97
C LEU A 43 12.39 -0.39 -5.93
N VAL A 44 11.24 0.04 -6.43
CA VAL A 44 11.04 1.29 -7.15
C VAL A 44 9.94 2.06 -6.43
N THR A 45 10.18 3.33 -6.12
CA THR A 45 9.22 4.16 -5.40
C THR A 45 8.68 5.28 -6.27
N TRP A 46 7.50 5.77 -5.91
CA TRP A 46 6.88 6.93 -6.52
C TRP A 46 6.25 7.81 -5.45
N ASP A 47 6.78 9.02 -5.32
CA ASP A 47 6.28 10.02 -4.39
C ASP A 47 5.01 10.67 -4.92
N TYR A 48 3.90 10.37 -4.26
CA TYR A 48 2.65 11.07 -4.48
C TYR A 48 2.59 12.31 -3.59
N PRO A 49 2.52 13.54 -4.14
CA PRO A 49 2.56 14.77 -3.34
C PRO A 49 1.25 15.11 -2.61
N GLY A 50 0.22 14.27 -2.76
CA GLY A 50 -1.13 14.56 -2.28
C GLY A 50 -1.98 15.30 -3.31
N ALA A 51 -3.30 15.23 -3.13
CA ALA A 51 -4.28 15.85 -4.02
C ALA A 51 -4.38 17.35 -3.67
N LYS A 52 -3.44 18.16 -4.17
CA LYS A 52 -3.43 19.62 -3.93
C LYS A 52 -4.41 20.36 -4.84
N ASP A 53 -4.34 20.07 -6.13
CA ASP A 53 -5.09 20.80 -7.17
C ASP A 53 -6.25 19.98 -7.76
N TRP A 54 -6.53 18.80 -7.20
CA TRP A 54 -7.53 17.87 -7.73
C TRP A 54 -8.21 17.07 -6.62
N GLU A 55 -9.33 16.41 -6.92
CA GLU A 55 -10.12 15.67 -5.93
C GLU A 55 -9.57 14.26 -5.67
N PRO A 56 -9.33 13.86 -4.40
CA PRO A 56 -8.94 12.50 -4.03
C PRO A 56 -9.83 11.44 -4.67
N GLY A 57 -9.23 10.35 -5.13
CA GLY A 57 -10.00 9.35 -5.85
C GLY A 57 -9.16 8.18 -6.33
N GLN A 58 -9.84 7.26 -6.99
CA GLN A 58 -9.20 6.15 -7.67
C GLN A 58 -8.47 6.68 -8.90
N ARG A 59 -7.16 6.42 -8.99
CA ARG A 59 -6.29 6.92 -10.05
C ARG A 59 -5.31 5.84 -10.49
N ASN A 60 -4.89 5.94 -11.75
CA ASN A 60 -3.92 5.03 -12.35
C ASN A 60 -2.49 5.50 -12.05
N ILE A 61 -1.71 4.61 -11.47
CA ILE A 61 -0.25 4.64 -11.48
C ILE A 61 0.22 3.64 -12.54
N VAL A 62 1.05 4.11 -13.47
CA VAL A 62 1.51 3.31 -14.61
C VAL A 62 2.99 3.03 -14.46
N LEU A 63 3.34 1.74 -14.47
CA LEU A 63 4.71 1.27 -14.46
C LEU A 63 5.09 0.83 -15.88
N ARG A 64 6.18 1.37 -16.41
CA ARG A 64 6.70 1.07 -17.75
C ARG A 64 8.11 0.54 -17.66
N GLY A 65 8.29 -0.73 -18.03
CA GLY A 65 9.58 -1.40 -18.18
C GLY A 65 9.96 -1.60 -19.64
N GLN A 66 11.20 -1.99 -19.87
CA GLN A 66 11.73 -2.40 -21.18
C GLN A 66 11.34 -3.84 -21.53
N THR A 67 11.15 -4.69 -20.52
CA THR A 67 10.69 -6.08 -20.66
C THR A 67 9.51 -6.35 -19.75
N GLN A 68 8.84 -7.48 -19.93
CA GLN A 68 7.76 -7.91 -19.05
C GLN A 68 8.27 -8.12 -17.62
N PHE A 69 7.46 -7.75 -16.62
CA PHE A 69 7.77 -7.89 -15.19
C PHE A 69 6.50 -8.16 -14.36
N VAL A 70 6.70 -8.55 -13.12
CA VAL A 70 5.71 -8.58 -12.04
C VAL A 70 6.18 -7.64 -10.95
N ALA A 71 5.26 -6.89 -10.35
CA ALA A 71 5.55 -6.01 -9.22
C ALA A 71 4.60 -6.29 -8.07
N LEU A 72 5.14 -6.46 -6.86
CA LEU A 72 4.38 -6.33 -5.63
C LEU A 72 4.03 -4.85 -5.45
N VAL A 73 2.78 -4.54 -5.14
CA VAL A 73 2.26 -3.17 -5.04
C VAL A 73 1.90 -2.88 -3.60
N GLY A 74 2.39 -1.78 -3.06
CA GLY A 74 1.99 -1.26 -1.77
C GLY A 74 2.25 0.23 -1.63
N PHE A 75 2.08 0.73 -0.42
CA PHE A 75 2.42 2.10 -0.04
C PHE A 75 3.06 2.13 1.34
N LYS A 76 3.82 3.19 1.58
CA LYS A 76 4.39 3.49 2.89
C LYS A 76 3.27 3.93 3.83
N LEU A 77 3.02 3.12 4.86
CA LEU A 77 2.09 3.39 5.93
C LEU A 77 2.86 3.97 7.11
N GLU A 78 2.57 5.22 7.45
CA GLU A 78 3.07 5.86 8.67
C GLU A 78 1.92 6.08 9.65
N ILE A 79 2.16 5.73 10.92
CA ILE A 79 1.22 5.96 12.02
C ILE A 79 1.97 6.77 13.09
N PRO A 80 1.99 8.11 12.98
CA PRO A 80 2.80 8.96 13.85
C PRO A 80 2.51 8.79 15.34
N VAL A 81 1.24 8.60 15.70
CA VAL A 81 0.81 8.41 17.11
C VAL A 81 1.37 7.12 17.75
N LEU A 82 1.80 6.15 16.94
CA LEU A 82 2.44 4.92 17.40
C LEU A 82 3.95 4.91 17.13
N GLY A 83 4.50 5.96 16.49
CA GLY A 83 5.88 5.97 16.01
C GLY A 83 6.19 4.81 15.06
N PHE A 84 5.20 4.39 14.26
CA PHE A 84 5.31 3.22 13.38
C PHE A 84 5.42 3.64 11.91
N SER A 85 6.29 2.95 11.17
CA SER A 85 6.39 3.03 9.71
C SER A 85 6.48 1.61 9.16
N GLY A 86 5.85 1.34 8.01
CA GLY A 86 5.87 0.04 7.36
C GLY A 86 5.30 0.08 5.95
N MET A 87 5.30 -1.04 5.24
CA MET A 87 4.72 -1.16 3.89
C MET A 87 3.40 -1.93 3.96
N ASP A 88 2.30 -1.29 3.58
CA ASP A 88 1.00 -1.95 3.40
C ASP A 88 0.87 -2.42 1.94
N VAL A 89 0.74 -3.72 1.77
CA VAL A 89 0.75 -4.40 0.47
C VAL A 89 -0.68 -4.63 0.00
N PHE A 90 -1.01 -4.09 -1.17
CA PHE A 90 -2.29 -4.33 -1.82
C PHE A 90 -2.35 -5.71 -2.50
N GLY A 91 -1.25 -6.10 -3.15
CA GLY A 91 -1.20 -7.30 -3.98
C GLY A 91 -0.05 -7.25 -4.98
N TYR A 92 -0.24 -7.83 -6.16
CA TYR A 92 0.73 -7.77 -7.25
C TYR A 92 0.08 -7.42 -8.58
N VAL A 93 0.85 -6.79 -9.47
CA VAL A 93 0.49 -6.52 -10.86
C VAL A 93 1.48 -7.19 -11.80
N ARG A 94 1.00 -7.70 -12.93
CA ARG A 94 1.85 -8.24 -14.00
C ARG A 94 1.74 -7.33 -15.21
N SER A 95 2.88 -6.90 -15.76
CA SER A 95 2.88 -6.09 -16.96
C SER A 95 2.43 -6.90 -18.19
N ASP A 96 1.92 -6.20 -19.19
CA ASP A 96 1.66 -6.79 -20.50
C ASP A 96 2.98 -7.11 -21.25
N LYS A 97 2.85 -7.63 -22.48
CA LYS A 97 3.99 -7.98 -23.35
C LYS A 97 4.84 -6.78 -23.76
N ARG A 98 4.34 -5.56 -23.60
CA ARG A 98 5.04 -4.31 -23.89
C ARG A 98 5.77 -3.75 -22.66
N GLY A 99 5.71 -4.45 -21.53
CA GLY A 99 6.28 -3.97 -20.27
C GLY A 99 5.44 -2.89 -19.61
N VAL A 100 4.13 -2.82 -19.86
CA VAL A 100 3.24 -1.83 -19.22
C VAL A 100 2.33 -2.50 -18.20
N ALA A 101 2.35 -1.99 -16.96
CA ALA A 101 1.41 -2.36 -15.91
C ALA A 101 0.66 -1.11 -15.45
N VAL A 102 -0.67 -1.20 -15.35
CA VAL A 102 -1.52 -0.09 -14.90
C VAL A 102 -2.19 -0.50 -13.59
N VAL A 103 -1.90 0.23 -12.52
CA VAL A 103 -2.42 -0.03 -11.18
C VAL A 103 -3.39 1.08 -10.84
N SER A 104 -4.65 0.73 -10.62
CA SER A 104 -5.66 1.66 -10.13
C SER A 104 -5.71 1.58 -8.60
N VAL A 105 -5.36 2.67 -7.93
CA VAL A 105 -5.30 2.78 -6.46
C VAL A 105 -5.93 4.09 -6.00
N TYR A 106 -6.39 4.12 -4.75
CA TYR A 106 -6.88 5.35 -4.15
C TYR A 106 -5.72 6.28 -3.81
N GLN A 107 -5.77 7.49 -4.36
CA GLN A 107 -4.83 8.57 -4.10
C GLN A 107 -5.55 9.64 -3.26
N GLY A 108 -5.07 9.79 -2.02
CA GLY A 108 -5.66 10.65 -1.00
C GLY A 108 -5.36 12.12 -1.09
N LYS A 109 -5.81 12.87 -0.07
CA LYS A 109 -5.36 14.26 0.15
C LYS A 109 -3.89 14.34 0.59
N GLY A 110 -3.48 13.41 1.45
CA GLY A 110 -2.12 13.34 1.99
C GLY A 110 -1.11 12.90 0.94
N ALA A 111 0.13 13.34 1.11
CA ALA A 111 1.26 12.78 0.37
C ALA A 111 1.49 11.34 0.81
N CYS A 112 1.95 10.47 -0.07
CA CYS A 112 2.38 9.13 0.32
C CYS A 112 3.41 8.59 -0.67
N GLU A 113 4.26 7.67 -0.22
CA GLU A 113 5.16 6.95 -1.11
C GLU A 113 4.50 5.64 -1.54
N PHE A 114 4.33 5.46 -2.84
CA PHE A 114 3.95 4.16 -3.40
C PHE A 114 5.20 3.33 -3.66
N MET A 115 5.16 2.07 -3.25
CA MET A 115 6.31 1.17 -3.25
C MET A 115 6.02 -0.03 -4.16
N PHE A 116 6.94 -0.30 -5.09
CA PHE A 116 6.81 -1.38 -6.07
C PHE A 116 8.04 -2.28 -6.04
N ILE A 117 7.89 -3.54 -5.62
CA ILE A 117 9.00 -4.51 -5.59
C ILE A 117 8.90 -5.39 -6.83
N THR A 118 9.84 -5.26 -7.75
CA THR A 118 9.76 -5.93 -9.06
C THR A 118 10.51 -7.27 -9.09
N ASP A 119 10.06 -8.22 -9.90
CA ASP A 119 10.78 -9.49 -10.11
C ASP A 119 12.00 -9.34 -11.04
N THR A 120 12.15 -8.18 -11.67
CA THR A 120 13.30 -7.81 -12.51
C THR A 120 14.27 -6.87 -11.78
N ASP A 121 15.55 -6.90 -12.15
CA ASP A 121 16.54 -5.93 -11.67
C ASP A 121 16.33 -4.56 -12.36
N PRO A 122 16.02 -3.47 -11.63
CA PRO A 122 15.79 -2.14 -12.22
C PRO A 122 16.98 -1.59 -13.01
N ALA A 123 18.21 -2.05 -12.73
CA ALA A 123 19.38 -1.68 -13.53
C ALA A 123 19.37 -2.30 -14.94
N LYS A 124 18.65 -3.41 -15.13
CA LYS A 124 18.51 -4.12 -16.42
C LYS A 124 17.17 -3.88 -17.09
N ASN A 125 16.13 -3.65 -16.30
CA ASN A 125 14.78 -3.36 -16.76
C ASN A 125 14.31 -2.09 -16.05
N ARG A 126 14.73 -0.94 -16.56
CA ARG A 126 14.40 0.34 -15.92
C ARG A 126 12.88 0.53 -15.91
N ILE A 127 12.31 0.61 -14.71
CA ILE A 127 10.89 0.90 -14.53
C ILE A 127 10.71 2.41 -14.37
N VAL A 128 9.88 2.99 -15.23
CA VAL A 128 9.44 4.38 -15.14
C VAL A 128 8.01 4.41 -14.63
N ILE A 129 7.77 5.19 -13.58
CA ILE A 129 6.47 5.31 -12.94
C ILE A 129 5.88 6.69 -13.25
N SER A 130 4.59 6.75 -13.59
CA SER A 130 3.87 8.00 -13.81
C SER A 130 2.39 7.90 -13.47
N SER A 131 1.75 9.04 -13.27
CA SER A 131 0.31 9.18 -13.04
C SER A 131 -0.18 10.50 -13.67
N THR A 132 -0.05 10.60 -14.99
CA THR A 132 -0.46 11.76 -15.81
C THR A 132 -1.93 11.68 -16.26
N ASP A 133 -2.45 12.74 -16.87
CA ASP A 133 -3.81 12.73 -17.44
C ASP A 133 -4.00 11.69 -18.54
N ASP A 134 -2.96 11.41 -19.33
CA ASP A 134 -3.01 10.35 -20.34
C ASP A 134 -2.98 8.95 -19.71
N ASP A 135 -2.29 8.80 -18.57
CA ASP A 135 -2.29 7.55 -17.79
C ASP A 135 -3.69 7.22 -17.25
N GLN A 136 -4.49 8.23 -16.93
CA GLN A 136 -5.86 8.04 -16.44
C GLN A 136 -6.82 7.49 -17.50
N LYS A 137 -6.45 7.55 -18.79
CA LYS A 137 -7.25 7.01 -19.91
C LYS A 137 -6.99 5.52 -20.15
N LEU A 138 -5.95 4.96 -19.51
CA LEU A 138 -5.58 3.55 -19.68
C LEU A 138 -6.51 2.64 -18.86
N MET A 139 -6.78 1.44 -19.40
CA MET A 139 -7.51 0.42 -18.66
C MET A 139 -6.60 -0.17 -17.57
N PRO A 140 -7.03 -0.20 -16.30
CA PRO A 140 -6.23 -0.79 -15.23
C PRO A 140 -6.05 -2.29 -15.43
N THR A 141 -4.83 -2.75 -15.18
CA THR A 141 -4.50 -4.19 -15.11
C THR A 141 -5.04 -4.80 -13.82
N VAL A 142 -4.96 -4.02 -12.74
CA VAL A 142 -5.50 -4.36 -11.43
C VAL A 142 -6.14 -3.12 -10.80
N ASP A 143 -7.20 -3.32 -10.04
CA ASP A 143 -7.90 -2.28 -9.30
C ASP A 143 -7.90 -2.65 -7.81
N TYR A 144 -7.26 -1.81 -6.99
CA TYR A 144 -7.17 -1.97 -5.55
C TYR A 144 -8.05 -0.92 -4.86
N PRO A 145 -9.17 -1.32 -4.25
CA PRO A 145 -10.05 -0.37 -3.60
C PRO A 145 -9.34 0.30 -2.41
N PRO A 146 -9.80 1.50 -2.01
CA PRO A 146 -9.18 2.23 -0.91
C PRO A 146 -9.14 1.38 0.36
N HIS A 147 -7.94 1.24 0.94
CA HIS A 147 -7.75 0.63 2.25
C HIS A 147 -8.46 1.45 3.34
N LEU A 148 -8.81 0.80 4.47
CA LEU A 148 -9.47 1.48 5.59
C LEU A 148 -8.63 2.66 6.11
N TRP A 149 -7.31 2.50 6.20
CA TRP A 149 -6.36 3.56 6.58
C TRP A 149 -6.46 4.76 5.65
N GLN A 150 -6.61 4.49 4.34
CA GLN A 150 -6.72 5.52 3.33
C GLN A 150 -8.02 6.34 3.42
N LYS A 151 -9.10 5.69 3.86
CA LYS A 151 -10.39 6.36 4.10
C LYS A 151 -10.40 7.20 5.37
N TRP A 152 -9.63 6.78 6.38
CA TRP A 152 -9.55 7.50 7.67
C TRP A 152 -8.52 8.63 7.70
N GLY A 153 -7.72 8.79 6.63
CA GLY A 153 -6.68 9.82 6.60
C GLY A 153 -5.50 9.50 7.52
N ILE A 154 -5.29 8.23 7.85
CA ILE A 154 -4.19 7.75 8.71
C ILE A 154 -3.15 7.07 7.81
N TYR A 155 -2.51 7.84 6.95
CA TYR A 155 -1.46 7.41 6.02
C TYR A 155 -0.80 8.66 5.44
N GLY A 156 0.51 8.61 5.21
CA GLY A 156 1.29 9.77 4.79
C GLY A 156 1.76 10.58 5.97
#